data_AF-A0A3D2MF85-F1
#
_entry.id   AF-A0A3D2MF85-F1
#
_cell.length_a   1.000
_cell.length_b   1.000
_cell.length_c   1.000
_cell.angle_alpha   90.00
_cell.angle_beta   90.00
_cell.angle_gamma   90.00
#
_symmetry.space_group_name_H-M   'P 1'
#
loop_
_entity.id
_entity.type
_entity.pdbx_description
1 polymer ?
#
loop_
_entity_poly.entity_id
_entity_poly.type
_entity_poly.pdbx_seq_one_letter_code
_entity_poly.pdbx_strand_id
1 'polypeptide(L)'
;MKLTINKLIANDMINYGMDKTSSFNYIVSLNSYLEEYDEESQKYIKENLDDIKDDIERNECVADLVVEKNDDDIDFNMVFYWGYLLTQTEKIVYENAKRNNIELDFEDIKDIASEILDDDAFNDDITNHLKNYDKEQEL
;
A
#
# COMPACT_ATOMS: atom_id res chain seq x y z
N MET A 1 11.03 19.41 1.76
CA MET A 1 10.83 18.59 2.98
C MET A 1 12.16 17.95 3.34
N LYS A 2 12.53 17.86 4.62
CA LYS A 2 13.80 17.26 5.05
C LYS A 2 13.52 15.82 5.51
N LEU A 3 14.29 14.86 5.04
CA LEU A 3 14.19 13.47 5.46
C LEU A 3 14.79 13.31 6.87
N THR A 4 14.02 12.77 7.80
CA THR A 4 14.42 12.48 9.19
C THR A 4 14.39 10.97 9.43
N ILE A 5 15.04 10.51 10.50
CA ILE A 5 14.99 9.10 10.89
C ILE A 5 13.55 8.70 11.26
N ASN A 6 12.83 9.56 12.00
CA ASN A 6 11.41 9.34 12.33
C ASN A 6 10.56 9.14 11.07
N LYS A 7 10.80 9.93 10.02
CA LYS A 7 10.09 9.80 8.75
C LYS A 7 10.44 8.52 8.00
N LEU A 8 11.67 8.03 8.11
CA LEU A 8 12.06 6.74 7.55
C LEU A 8 11.34 5.58 8.25
N ILE A 9 11.29 5.61 9.59
CA ILE A 9 10.58 4.62 10.40
C ILE A 9 9.07 4.66 10.11
N ALA A 10 8.47 5.85 10.07
CA ALA A 10 7.07 6.04 9.72
C ALA A 10 6.73 5.43 8.36
N ASN A 11 7.55 5.70 7.34
CA ASN A 11 7.37 5.12 6.01
C ASN A 11 7.51 3.59 6.00
N ASP A 12 8.45 3.05 6.78
CA ASP A 12 8.65 1.61 6.91
C ASP A 12 7.43 0.93 7.55
N MET A 13 6.90 1.48 8.65
CA MET A 13 5.67 0.98 9.28
C MET A 13 4.47 1.05 8.34
N ILE A 14 4.34 2.12 7.55
CA ILE A 14 3.28 2.28 6.55
C ILE A 14 3.40 1.22 5.45
N ASN A 15 4.59 1.04 4.88
CA ASN A 15 4.83 0.05 3.83
C ASN A 15 4.54 -1.36 4.35
N TYR A 16 5.00 -1.67 5.57
CA TYR A 16 4.68 -2.92 6.25
C TYR A 16 3.17 -3.14 6.33
N GLY A 17 2.40 -2.12 6.72
CA GLY A 17 0.94 -2.22 6.80
C GLY A 17 0.26 -2.35 5.43
N MET A 18 0.75 -1.63 4.42
CA MET A 18 0.23 -1.70 3.05
C MET A 18 0.48 -3.07 2.41
N ASP A 19 1.66 -3.65 2.59
CA ASP A 19 2.01 -4.97 2.04
C ASP A 19 1.15 -6.10 2.64
N LYS A 20 0.61 -5.87 3.84
CA LYS A 20 -0.18 -6.86 4.59
C LYS A 20 -1.69 -6.63 4.51
N THR A 21 -2.15 -5.46 4.05
CA THR A 21 -3.59 -5.21 3.91
C THR A 21 -4.10 -5.77 2.59
N SER A 22 -5.19 -6.53 2.67
CA SER A 22 -5.96 -6.93 1.51
C SER A 22 -7.27 -6.15 1.37
N SER A 23 -7.68 -5.41 2.42
CA SER A 23 -9.03 -4.88 2.55
C SER A 23 -9.11 -3.35 2.58
N PHE A 24 -8.24 -2.61 3.29
CA PHE A 24 -8.13 -1.13 3.28
C PHE A 24 -7.42 -0.64 4.55
N ASN A 25 -7.51 -1.43 5.63
CA ASN A 25 -6.97 -1.14 6.94
C ASN A 25 -5.94 -2.19 7.37
N TYR A 26 -4.99 -1.78 8.20
CA TYR A 26 -4.06 -2.70 8.85
C TYR A 26 -3.67 -2.21 10.23
N ILE A 27 -3.50 -3.14 11.16
CA ILE A 27 -3.05 -2.87 12.53
C ILE A 27 -1.60 -3.33 12.64
N VAL A 28 -0.71 -2.38 12.93
CA VAL A 28 0.68 -2.68 13.30
C VAL A 28 0.79 -2.66 14.83
N SER A 29 1.01 -3.82 15.44
CA SER A 29 1.46 -3.90 16.84
C SER A 29 2.91 -3.41 16.92
N LEU A 30 3.17 -2.43 17.78
CA LEU A 30 4.49 -1.88 17.99
C LEU A 30 5.45 -2.96 18.47
N ASN A 31 5.06 -3.79 19.43
CA ASN A 31 5.92 -4.86 19.91
C ASN A 31 6.30 -5.83 18.80
N SER A 32 5.35 -6.29 17.99
CA SER A 32 5.64 -7.16 16.85
C SER A 32 6.55 -6.48 15.81
N TYR A 33 6.31 -5.19 15.54
CA TYR A 33 7.19 -4.42 14.65
C TYR A 33 8.62 -4.33 15.19
N LEU A 34 8.79 -4.20 16.50
CA LEU A 34 10.07 -4.04 17.17
C LEU A 34 10.89 -5.34 17.31
N GLU A 35 10.29 -6.53 17.14
CA GLU A 35 10.96 -7.83 17.34
C GLU A 35 12.20 -8.01 16.45
N GLU A 36 12.21 -7.40 15.27
CA GLU A 36 13.32 -7.51 14.31
C GLU A 36 14.46 -6.51 14.56
N TYR A 37 14.27 -5.58 15.50
CA TYR A 37 15.21 -4.49 15.78
C TYR A 37 16.06 -4.77 17.01
N ASP A 38 17.31 -4.28 17.00
CA ASP A 38 18.19 -4.31 18.16
C ASP A 38 17.70 -3.37 19.29
N GLU A 39 18.22 -3.56 20.50
CA GLU A 39 17.79 -2.79 21.69
C GLU A 39 17.98 -1.27 21.56
N GLU A 40 19.00 -0.80 20.84
CA GLU A 40 19.26 0.63 20.64
C GLU A 40 18.22 1.23 19.68
N SER A 41 17.93 0.52 18.59
CA SER A 41 16.89 0.85 17.63
C SER A 41 15.50 0.87 18.29
N GLN A 42 15.17 -0.17 19.08
CA GLN A 42 13.90 -0.23 19.83
C GLN A 42 13.76 0.94 20.80
N LYS A 43 14.83 1.28 21.51
CA LYS A 43 14.85 2.42 22.43
C LYS A 43 14.61 3.73 21.69
N TYR A 44 15.29 3.96 20.57
CA TYR A 44 15.11 5.16 19.76
C TYR A 44 13.65 5.31 19.30
N ILE A 45 13.05 4.23 18.77
CA ILE A 45 11.66 4.24 18.30
C ILE A 45 10.70 4.60 19.45
N LYS A 46 10.87 3.96 20.62
CA LYS A 46 10.02 4.23 21.79
C LYS A 46 10.17 5.66 22.31
N GLU A 47 11.37 6.23 22.28
CA GLU A 47 11.64 7.61 22.73
C GLU A 47 11.12 8.67 21.75
N ASN A 48 10.95 8.34 20.47
CA ASN A 48 10.52 9.27 19.40
C ASN A 48 9.13 8.94 18.84
N LEU A 49 8.33 8.16 19.57
CA LEU A 49 7.08 7.59 19.07
C LEU A 49 6.06 8.67 18.65
N ASP A 50 5.97 9.76 19.41
CA ASP A 50 5.04 10.85 19.12
C ASP A 50 5.38 11.53 17.78
N ASP A 51 6.67 11.74 17.48
CA ASP A 51 7.12 12.32 16.21
C ASP A 51 6.90 11.34 15.04
N ILE A 52 7.15 10.04 15.25
CA ILE A 52 6.89 9.00 14.27
C ILE A 52 5.40 8.93 13.94
N LYS A 53 4.54 8.99 14.97
CA LYS A 53 3.08 9.03 14.79
C LYS A 53 2.66 10.24 13.95
N ASP A 54 3.18 11.43 14.28
CA ASP A 54 2.93 12.67 13.52
C ASP A 54 3.35 12.53 12.04
N ASP A 55 4.47 11.85 11.78
CA ASP A 55 4.95 11.57 10.43
C ASP A 55 4.08 10.54 9.69
N ILE A 56 3.50 9.55 10.39
CA ILE A 56 2.52 8.60 9.84
C ILE A 56 1.22 9.31 9.48
N GLU A 57 0.66 10.10 10.39
CA GLU A 57 -0.62 10.79 10.20
C GLU A 57 -0.58 11.79 9.04
N ARG A 58 0.59 12.37 8.75
CA ARG A 58 0.79 13.30 7.63
C ARG A 58 1.19 12.62 6.32
N ASN A 59 1.31 11.29 6.30
CA ASN A 59 1.70 10.56 5.10
C ASN A 59 0.56 10.53 4.08
N GLU A 60 0.87 10.73 2.81
CA GLU A 60 -0.12 10.79 1.72
C GLU A 60 -0.86 9.46 1.48
N CYS A 61 -0.27 8.33 1.88
CA CYS A 61 -0.89 7.01 1.76
C CYS A 61 -1.94 6.77 2.85
N VAL A 62 -1.84 7.46 3.99
CA VAL A 62 -2.67 7.23 5.18
C VAL A 62 -3.87 8.17 5.14
N ALA A 63 -5.07 7.58 5.14
CA ALA A 63 -6.33 8.30 5.19
C ALA A 63 -6.76 8.59 6.63
N ASP A 64 -6.51 7.65 7.55
CA ASP A 64 -6.80 7.80 8.96
C ASP A 64 -5.82 6.96 9.81
N LEU A 65 -5.54 7.42 11.03
CA LEU A 65 -4.68 6.75 11.99
C LEU A 65 -5.32 6.78 13.38
N VAL A 66 -5.62 5.60 13.92
CA VAL A 66 -6.04 5.41 15.31
C VAL A 66 -4.93 4.69 16.06
N VAL A 67 -4.45 5.29 17.15
CA VAL A 67 -3.41 4.69 18.01
C VAL A 67 -4.05 4.25 19.33
N GLU A 68 -3.99 2.95 19.60
CA GLU A 68 -4.55 2.34 20.80
C GLU A 68 -3.42 1.91 21.74
N LYS A 69 -3.52 2.29 23.01
CA LYS A 69 -2.58 1.84 24.05
C LYS A 69 -3.23 0.72 24.84
N ASN A 70 -2.60 -0.45 24.78
CA ASN A 70 -2.92 -1.61 25.61
C ASN A 70 -1.95 -1.66 26.80
N ASP A 71 -2.18 -2.57 27.75
CA ASP A 71 -1.40 -2.63 29.00
C ASP A 71 0.13 -2.75 28.76
N ASP A 72 0.55 -3.48 27.73
CA ASP A 72 1.96 -3.72 27.40
C ASP A 72 2.33 -3.40 25.93
N ASP A 73 1.42 -2.83 25.13
CA ASP A 73 1.64 -2.61 23.69
C ASP A 73 0.94 -1.34 23.16
N ILE A 74 1.32 -0.95 21.95
CA ILE A 74 0.75 0.16 21.20
C ILE A 74 0.40 -0.32 19.81
N ASP A 75 -0.88 -0.23 19.46
CA ASP A 75 -1.38 -0.62 18.15
C ASP A 75 -1.59 0.61 17.28
N PHE A 76 -1.03 0.58 16.07
CA PHE A 76 -1.22 1.59 15.03
C PHE A 76 -2.22 1.05 14.01
N ASN A 77 -3.49 1.45 14.14
CA ASN A 77 -4.54 1.11 13.18
C ASN A 77 -4.56 2.16 12.06
N MET A 78 -4.02 1.79 10.90
CA MET A 78 -3.90 2.64 9.74
C MET A 78 -4.95 2.28 8.70
N VAL A 79 -5.65 3.29 8.19
CA VAL A 79 -6.53 3.19 7.02
C VAL A 79 -5.80 3.84 5.85
N PHE A 80 -5.71 3.14 4.72
CA PHE A 80 -4.99 3.62 3.54
C PHE A 80 -5.94 4.05 2.42
N TYR A 81 -5.52 5.03 1.63
CA TYR A 81 -6.22 5.38 0.40
C TYR A 81 -6.06 4.26 -0.65
N TRP A 82 -7.16 3.84 -1.27
CA TRP A 82 -7.16 2.78 -2.28
C TRP A 82 -6.21 3.06 -3.45
N GLY A 83 -6.07 4.32 -3.85
CA GLY A 83 -5.14 4.72 -4.90
C GLY A 83 -3.66 4.39 -4.61
N TYR A 84 -3.30 4.08 -3.37
CA TYR A 84 -1.95 3.63 -3.03
C TYR A 84 -1.86 2.11 -2.79
N LEU A 85 -3.00 1.44 -2.57
CA LEU A 85 -3.07 -0.03 -2.41
C LEU A 85 -3.23 -0.77 -3.74
N LEU A 86 -3.91 -0.17 -4.71
CA LEU A 86 -4.25 -0.83 -5.97
C LEU A 86 -3.05 -0.89 -6.93
N THR A 87 -2.90 -2.03 -7.62
CA THR A 87 -1.99 -2.18 -8.75
C THR A 87 -2.38 -1.27 -9.92
N GLN A 88 -1.53 -1.15 -10.93
CA GLN A 88 -1.84 -0.31 -12.09
C GLN A 88 -3.11 -0.78 -12.81
N THR A 89 -3.31 -2.10 -12.97
CA THR A 89 -4.49 -2.66 -13.62
C THR A 89 -5.74 -2.40 -12.79
N GLU A 90 -5.67 -2.66 -11.49
CA GLU A 90 -6.77 -2.40 -10.55
C GLU A 90 -7.17 -0.91 -10.51
N LYS A 91 -6.20 0.01 -10.59
CA LYS A 91 -6.46 1.45 -10.72
C LYS A 91 -7.25 1.77 -11.99
N ILE A 92 -6.92 1.13 -13.10
CA ILE A 92 -7.65 1.31 -14.36
C ILE A 92 -9.10 0.83 -14.18
N VAL A 93 -9.32 -0.32 -13.54
CA VAL A 93 -10.66 -0.83 -13.23
C VAL A 93 -11.42 0.17 -12.34
N TYR A 94 -10.84 0.57 -11.21
CA TYR A 94 -11.44 1.50 -10.26
C TYR A 94 -11.83 2.85 -10.90
N GLU A 95 -10.92 3.46 -11.66
CA GLU A 95 -11.18 4.75 -12.32
C GLU A 95 -12.25 4.62 -13.42
N ASN A 96 -12.30 3.49 -14.15
CA ASN A 96 -13.35 3.25 -15.12
C ASN A 96 -14.71 2.99 -14.45
N ALA A 97 -14.76 2.23 -13.36
CA ALA A 97 -15.98 2.03 -12.59
C ALA A 97 -16.55 3.36 -12.11
N LYS A 98 -15.70 4.21 -11.52
CA LYS A 98 -16.05 5.57 -11.08
C LYS A 98 -16.56 6.44 -12.22
N ARG A 99 -15.91 6.44 -13.40
CA ARG A 99 -16.37 7.17 -14.59
C ARG A 99 -17.74 6.72 -15.09
N ASN A 100 -18.08 5.45 -14.87
CA ASN A 100 -19.36 4.87 -15.25
C ASN A 100 -20.40 4.87 -14.12
N ASN A 101 -20.12 5.48 -12.97
CA ASN A 101 -20.95 5.46 -11.77
C ASN A 101 -21.30 4.04 -11.28
N ILE A 102 -20.34 3.12 -11.38
CA ILE A 102 -20.44 1.77 -10.84
C ILE A 102 -19.72 1.78 -9.49
N GLU A 103 -20.45 1.42 -8.44
CA GLU A 103 -19.89 1.22 -7.10
C GLU A 103 -19.34 -0.21 -7.02
N LEU A 104 -18.04 -0.32 -6.73
CA LEU A 104 -17.33 -1.59 -6.55
C LEU A 104 -16.62 -1.55 -5.20
N ASP A 105 -16.60 -2.67 -4.52
CA ASP A 105 -15.72 -2.83 -3.36
C ASP A 105 -14.28 -3.19 -3.80
N PHE A 106 -13.37 -3.30 -2.83
CA PHE A 106 -11.95 -3.54 -3.12
C PHE A 106 -11.70 -4.93 -3.74
N GLU A 107 -12.51 -5.92 -3.36
CA GLU A 107 -12.36 -7.29 -3.87
C GLU A 107 -12.95 -7.40 -5.28
N ASP A 108 -14.09 -6.75 -5.54
CA ASP A 108 -14.66 -6.64 -6.89
C ASP A 108 -13.63 -6.08 -7.89
N ILE A 109 -12.86 -5.05 -7.48
CA ILE A 109 -11.82 -4.45 -8.32
C ILE A 109 -10.70 -5.45 -8.64
N LYS A 110 -10.28 -6.23 -7.65
CA LYS A 110 -9.22 -7.24 -7.79
C LYS A 110 -9.65 -8.39 -8.67
N ASP A 111 -10.88 -8.87 -8.49
CA ASP A 111 -11.44 -9.96 -9.26
C ASP A 111 -11.56 -9.56 -10.73
N ILE A 112 -12.15 -8.39 -11.01
CA ILE A 112 -12.27 -7.87 -12.38
C ILE A 112 -10.89 -7.64 -13.00
N ALA A 113 -9.93 -7.08 -12.25
CA ALA A 113 -8.58 -6.89 -12.77
C ALA A 113 -7.90 -8.22 -13.11
N SER A 114 -8.10 -9.26 -12.29
CA SER A 114 -7.56 -10.60 -12.52
C SER A 114 -8.20 -11.25 -13.75
N GLU A 115 -9.52 -11.16 -13.90
CA GLU A 115 -10.24 -11.66 -15.08
C GLU A 115 -9.76 -10.99 -16.37
N ILE A 116 -9.53 -9.67 -16.35
CA ILE A 116 -9.01 -8.94 -17.51
C ILE A 116 -7.60 -9.41 -17.89
N LEU A 117 -6.74 -9.69 -16.90
CA LEU A 117 -5.37 -10.13 -17.16
C LEU A 117 -5.29 -11.59 -17.64
N ASP A 118 -6.25 -12.42 -17.25
CA ASP A 118 -6.35 -13.82 -17.69
C ASP A 118 -7.09 -13.97 -19.04
N ASP A 119 -7.64 -12.88 -19.58
CA ASP A 119 -8.40 -12.91 -20.83
C ASP A 119 -7.50 -13.25 -22.05
N ASP A 120 -7.92 -14.26 -22.82
CA ASP A 120 -7.20 -14.72 -24.00
C ASP A 120 -7.03 -13.61 -25.05
N ALA A 121 -8.05 -12.78 -25.27
CA ALA A 121 -7.98 -11.71 -26.27
C ALA A 121 -7.00 -10.60 -25.85
N PHE A 122 -6.99 -10.25 -24.56
CA PHE A 122 -5.99 -9.33 -24.00
C PHE A 122 -4.55 -9.86 -24.17
N ASN A 123 -4.34 -11.15 -23.87
CA ASN A 123 -3.03 -11.79 -24.02
C ASN A 123 -2.57 -11.91 -25.48
N ASP A 124 -3.51 -12.16 -26.41
CA ASP A 124 -3.26 -12.13 -27.85
C ASP A 124 -2.85 -10.74 -28.33
N ASP A 125 -3.53 -9.69 -27.86
CA ASP A 125 -3.19 -8.30 -28.18
C ASP A 125 -1.79 -7.92 -27.69
N ILE A 126 -1.42 -8.28 -26.46
CA ILE A 126 -0.05 -8.11 -25.94
C ILE A 126 0.96 -8.80 -26.87
N THR A 127 0.69 -10.06 -27.21
CA THR A 127 1.59 -10.85 -28.06
C THR A 127 1.78 -10.20 -29.43
N ASN A 128 0.70 -9.68 -30.02
CA ASN A 128 0.74 -9.00 -31.32
C ASN A 128 1.53 -7.69 -31.26
N HIS A 129 1.34 -6.88 -30.22
CA HIS A 129 2.10 -5.66 -30.02
C HIS A 129 3.61 -5.93 -29.87
N LEU A 130 3.99 -6.93 -29.08
CA LEU A 130 5.39 -7.32 -28.91
C LEU A 130 6.04 -7.79 -30.22
N LYS A 131 5.35 -8.67 -30.98
CA LYS A 131 5.83 -9.14 -32.29
C LYS A 131 6.03 -8.03 -33.30
N ASN A 132 5.19 -7.00 -33.25
CA ASN A 132 5.30 -5.86 -34.16
C ASN A 132 6.47 -4.94 -33.75
N TYR A 133 6.64 -4.68 -32.45
CA TYR A 133 7.76 -3.90 -31.95
C TYR A 133 9.12 -4.51 -32.31
N ASP A 134 9.28 -5.83 -32.15
CA ASP A 134 10.52 -6.54 -32.47
C ASP A 134 10.90 -6.38 -33.96
N LYS A 135 9.92 -6.51 -34.86
CA LYS A 135 10.12 -6.30 -36.30
C LYS A 135 10.52 -4.87 -36.68
N GLU A 136 10.05 -3.88 -35.93
CA GLU A 136 10.42 -2.47 -36.14
C GLU A 136 11.86 -2.17 -35.70
N GLN A 137 12.42 -2.95 -34.76
CA GLN A 137 13.80 -2.79 -34.28
C GLN A 137 14.84 -3.47 -35.18
N GLU A 138 14.43 -4.38 -36.07
CA GLU A 138 15.31 -5.03 -37.05
C GLU A 138 15.55 -4.20 -38.34
N LEU A 139 14.93 -3.02 -38.46
CA LEU A 139 15.01 -2.09 -39.62
C LEU A 139 15.96 -0.92 -39.36
#